data_AF-A0A7C5JNA8-F1
#
_entry.id   AF-A0A7C5JNA8-F1
#
_cell.length_a   1.000
_cell.length_b   1.000
_cell.length_c   1.000
_cell.angle_alpha   90.00
_cell.angle_beta   90.00
_cell.angle_gamma   90.00
#
_symmetry.space_group_name_H-M   'P 1'
#
loop_
_entity.id
_entity.type
_entity.pdbx_description
1 polymer ?
#
loop_
_entity_poly.entity_id
_entity_poly.type
_entity_poly.pdbx_seq_one_letter_code
_entity_poly.pdbx_strand_id
1 'polypeptide(L)'
;MTETDAFSSIVRTLQKSPSSHAFVIVGKPEAAGGRLATSVAQYVLCTGREKPCRTCRACELVSKHLHPDLYWIEPEKKSRVIPVDRIRDVSRNIFQTSHEGVWKVCVVS
;
A
#
# COMPACT_ATOMS: atom_id res chain seq x y z
N MET A 1 -0.90 -10.10 18.74
CA MET A 1 -1.16 -10.23 17.28
C MET A 1 0.19 -10.26 16.59
N THR A 2 0.51 -11.36 15.92
CA THR A 2 1.71 -11.42 15.08
C THR A 2 1.43 -10.73 13.74
N GLU A 3 2.47 -10.30 13.02
CA GLU A 3 2.37 -9.60 11.72
C GLU A 3 1.51 -10.39 10.71
N THR A 4 1.60 -11.72 10.74
CA THR A 4 0.83 -12.66 9.92
C THR A 4 -0.67 -12.64 10.21
N ASP A 5 -1.06 -12.50 11.49
CA ASP A 5 -2.47 -12.45 11.90
C ASP A 5 -3.14 -11.18 11.39
N ALA A 6 -2.44 -10.05 11.49
CA ALA A 6 -2.94 -8.77 11.00
C ALA A 6 -3.12 -8.78 9.47
N PHE A 7 -2.15 -9.33 8.74
CA PHE A 7 -2.22 -9.48 7.29
C PHE A 7 -3.44 -10.32 6.86
N SER A 8 -3.62 -11.49 7.46
CA SER A 8 -4.74 -12.38 7.11
C SER A 8 -6.11 -11.74 7.38
N SER A 9 -6.24 -10.97 8.45
CA SER A 9 -7.47 -10.23 8.78
C SER A 9 -7.81 -9.16 7.72
N ILE A 10 -6.82 -8.39 7.27
CA ILE A 10 -6.99 -7.36 6.23
C ILE A 10 -7.37 -8.02 4.90
N VAL A 11 -6.65 -9.06 4.49
CA VAL A 11 -6.95 -9.81 3.25
C VAL A 11 -8.37 -10.35 3.26
N ARG A 12 -8.80 -10.94 4.38
CA ARG A 12 -10.17 -11.46 4.51
C ARG A 12 -11.22 -10.35 4.38
N THR A 13 -10.92 -9.16 4.89
CA THR A 13 -11.81 -8.00 4.79
C THR A 13 -11.91 -7.49 3.35
N LEU A 14 -10.76 -7.36 2.67
CA LEU A 14 -10.69 -6.98 1.25
C LEU A 14 -11.48 -7.93 0.35
N GLN A 15 -11.42 -9.24 0.63
CA GLN A 15 -12.16 -10.24 -0.14
C GLN A 15 -13.68 -10.17 0.09
N LYS A 16 -14.10 -9.87 1.33
CA LYS A 16 -15.53 -9.84 1.71
C LYS A 16 -16.21 -8.53 1.38
N SER A 17 -15.48 -7.42 1.40
CA SER A 17 -16.03 -6.07 1.27
C SER A 17 -15.13 -5.22 0.37
N PRO A 18 -15.44 -5.17 -0.94
CA PRO A 18 -14.71 -4.33 -1.90
C PRO A 18 -14.77 -2.82 -1.57
N SER A 19 -15.74 -2.40 -0.75
CA SER A 19 -15.87 -1.02 -0.27
C SER A 19 -14.87 -0.65 0.85
N SER A 20 -14.16 -1.62 1.42
CA SER A 20 -13.14 -1.38 2.45
C SER A 20 -11.85 -0.88 1.79
N HIS A 21 -11.78 0.43 1.60
CA HIS A 21 -10.75 1.13 0.82
C HIS A 21 -9.66 1.80 1.69
N ALA A 22 -9.84 1.83 3.02
CA ALA A 22 -8.92 2.46 3.95
C ALA A 22 -8.70 1.58 5.19
N PHE A 23 -7.44 1.37 5.55
CA PHE A 23 -7.03 0.62 6.74
C PHE A 23 -6.04 1.46 7.55
N VAL A 24 -6.17 1.43 8.87
CA VAL A 24 -5.21 2.07 9.78
C VAL A 24 -4.35 0.99 10.43
N ILE A 25 -3.04 1.08 10.21
CA ILE A 25 -2.06 0.17 10.80
C ILE A 25 -1.41 0.89 11.98
N VAL A 26 -1.54 0.32 13.18
CA VAL A 26 -0.88 0.84 14.39
C VAL A 26 0.43 0.06 14.59
N GLY A 27 1.55 0.73 14.33
CA GLY A 27 2.88 0.14 14.49
C GLY A 27 3.97 1.08 14.03
N LYS A 28 5.23 0.75 14.31
CA LYS A 28 6.38 1.52 13.83
C LYS A 28 6.48 1.38 12.28
N PRO A 29 6.48 2.49 11.53
CA PRO A 29 6.63 2.47 10.06
C PRO A 29 7.90 1.74 9.61
N GLU A 30 9.02 1.98 10.28
CA GLU A 30 10.32 1.37 9.97
C GLU A 30 10.42 -0.13 10.31
N ALA A 31 9.36 -0.73 10.88
CA ALA A 31 9.35 -2.12 11.32
C ALA A 31 8.10 -2.86 10.83
N ALA A 32 7.36 -3.50 11.73
CA ALA A 32 6.21 -4.33 11.39
C ALA A 32 5.08 -3.56 10.68
N GLY A 33 4.93 -2.25 10.97
CA GLY A 33 3.91 -1.42 10.34
C GLY A 33 4.15 -1.25 8.84
N GLY A 34 5.36 -0.85 8.45
CA GLY A 34 5.75 -0.72 7.05
C GLY A 34 5.74 -2.04 6.31
N ARG A 35 6.29 -3.12 6.90
CA ARG A 35 6.26 -4.45 6.26
C ARG A 35 4.85 -4.97 6.03
N LEU A 36 3.93 -4.73 6.96
CA LEU A 36 2.52 -5.06 6.78
C LEU A 36 1.91 -4.23 5.65
N ALA A 37 2.15 -2.91 5.63
CA ALA A 37 1.68 -2.02 4.56
C ALA A 37 2.19 -2.47 3.18
N THR A 38 3.50 -2.76 3.05
CA THR A 38 4.10 -3.30 1.83
C THR A 38 3.48 -4.64 1.44
N SER A 39 3.25 -5.55 2.38
CA SER A 39 2.63 -6.86 2.11
C SER A 39 1.19 -6.74 1.61
N VAL A 40 0.40 -5.82 2.20
CA VAL A 40 -0.97 -5.52 1.76
C VAL A 40 -0.94 -4.87 0.37
N ALA A 41 -0.05 -3.92 0.12
CA ALA A 41 0.12 -3.31 -1.19
C ALA A 41 0.51 -4.34 -2.26
N GLN A 42 1.41 -5.27 -1.93
CA GLN A 42 1.76 -6.39 -2.81
C GLN A 42 0.55 -7.27 -3.10
N TYR A 43 -0.30 -7.55 -2.10
CA TYR A 43 -1.51 -8.36 -2.31
C TYR A 43 -2.47 -7.71 -3.30
N VAL A 44 -2.72 -6.41 -3.13
CA VAL A 44 -3.67 -5.65 -3.96
C VAL A 44 -3.17 -5.51 -5.40
N LEU A 45 -1.88 -5.19 -5.59
CA LEU A 45 -1.29 -4.92 -6.92
C LEU A 45 -0.75 -6.17 -7.62
N CYS A 46 -0.70 -7.32 -6.94
CA CYS A 46 -0.19 -8.56 -7.51
C CYS A 46 -0.99 -9.00 -8.75
N THR A 47 -0.26 -9.34 -9.81
CA THR A 47 -0.79 -9.88 -11.08
C THR A 47 -0.70 -11.41 -11.18
N GLY A 48 0.00 -12.06 -10.24
CA GLY A 48 0.05 -13.52 -10.12
C GLY A 48 -1.28 -14.16 -9.69
N ARG A 49 -1.42 -15.47 -9.93
CA ARG A 49 -2.62 -16.25 -9.56
C ARG A 49 -2.80 -16.36 -8.04
N GLU A 50 -1.72 -16.66 -7.32
CA GLU A 50 -1.70 -16.67 -5.86
C GLU A 50 -1.19 -15.32 -5.35
N LYS A 51 -2.02 -14.59 -4.60
CA LYS A 51 -1.70 -13.24 -4.13
C LYS A 51 -1.35 -13.25 -2.64
N PRO A 52 -0.27 -12.58 -2.19
CA PRO A 52 0.77 -11.95 -3.00
C PRO A 52 1.81 -13.00 -3.45
N CYS A 53 2.12 -13.09 -4.75
CA CYS A 53 3.07 -14.09 -5.26
C CYS A 53 4.53 -13.74 -4.96
N ARG A 54 4.83 -12.46 -4.69
CA ARG A 54 6.18 -11.91 -4.41
C ARG A 54 7.23 -12.05 -5.53
N THR A 55 6.87 -12.67 -6.66
CA THR A 55 7.80 -12.92 -7.78
C THR A 55 7.41 -12.21 -9.08
N CYS A 56 6.16 -11.74 -9.21
CA CYS A 56 5.75 -10.97 -10.37
C CYS A 56 6.38 -9.56 -10.35
N ARG A 57 6.51 -8.95 -11.53
CA ARG A 57 7.03 -7.58 -11.70
C ARG A 57 6.34 -6.57 -10.78
N ALA A 58 5.02 -6.64 -10.63
CA ALA A 58 4.28 -5.74 -9.75
C ALA A 58 4.72 -5.89 -8.29
N CYS A 59 4.84 -7.12 -7.78
CA CYS A 59 5.30 -7.35 -6.41
C CYS A 59 6.75 -6.90 -6.18
N GLU A 60 7.62 -7.05 -7.17
CA GLU A 60 9.02 -6.60 -7.10
C GLU A 60 9.11 -5.05 -7.13
N LEU A 61 8.30 -4.38 -7.95
CA LEU A 61 8.24 -2.92 -7.94
C LEU A 61 7.70 -2.39 -6.61
N VAL A 62 6.68 -3.05 -6.03
CA VAL A 62 6.15 -2.68 -4.71
C VAL A 62 7.20 -2.87 -3.61
N SER A 63 8.00 -3.94 -3.61
CA SER A 63 9.03 -4.12 -2.58
C SER A 63 10.12 -3.05 -2.62
N LYS A 64 10.31 -2.41 -3.76
CA LYS A 64 11.23 -1.27 -3.95
C LYS A 64 10.54 0.10 -3.80
N HIS A 65 9.24 0.14 -3.53
CA HIS A 65 8.39 1.35 -3.54
C HIS A 65 8.43 2.12 -4.88
N LEU A 66 8.55 1.41 -6.00
CA LEU A 66 8.67 1.97 -7.36
C LEU A 66 7.48 1.63 -8.29
N HIS A 67 6.41 1.05 -7.76
CA HIS A 67 5.25 0.69 -8.57
C HIS A 67 4.48 1.95 -9.00
N PRO A 68 4.10 2.12 -10.28
CA PRO A 68 3.46 3.34 -10.77
C PRO A 68 2.11 3.63 -10.11
N ASP A 69 1.35 2.59 -9.76
CA ASP A 69 0.09 2.69 -9.02
C ASP A 69 0.25 2.60 -7.47
N LEU A 70 1.47 2.74 -6.95
CA LEU A 70 1.76 2.82 -5.51
C LEU A 70 2.25 4.23 -5.14
N TYR A 71 1.53 4.89 -4.25
CA TYR A 71 1.93 6.17 -3.67
C TYR A 71 2.39 5.95 -2.23
N TRP A 72 3.69 6.12 -1.98
CA TRP A 72 4.27 6.03 -0.65
C TRP A 72 4.60 7.43 -0.14
N ILE A 73 3.89 7.88 0.90
CA ILE A 73 4.02 9.22 1.47
C ILE A 73 4.64 9.10 2.86
N GLU A 74 5.84 9.65 2.98
CA GLU A 74 6.59 9.76 4.22
C GLU A 74 6.88 11.24 4.53
N PRO A 75 7.10 11.60 5.81
CA PRO A 75 7.56 12.93 6.18
C PRO A 75 8.95 13.19 5.60
N GLU A 76 9.24 14.45 5.27
CA GLU A 76 10.58 14.82 4.81
C GLU A 76 11.60 14.62 5.93
N LYS A 77 12.82 14.17 5.62
CA LYS A 77 13.85 13.70 6.58
C LYS A 77 14.17 14.59 7.80
N LYS A 78 13.77 15.87 7.79
CA LYS A 78 13.96 16.82 8.91
C LYS A 78 12.65 17.31 9.55
N SER A 79 11.50 16.95 8.99
CA SER A 79 10.18 17.41 9.40
C SER A 79 9.33 16.21 9.84
N ARG A 80 8.58 16.35 10.94
CA ARG A 80 7.53 15.39 11.32
C ARG A 80 6.20 15.65 10.61
N VAL A 81 6.19 16.58 9.66
CA VAL A 81 4.99 17.08 9.00
C VAL A 81 5.00 16.62 7.54
N ILE A 82 3.87 16.06 7.10
CA ILE A 82 3.60 15.81 5.69
C ILE A 82 2.96 17.08 5.12
N PRO A 83 3.59 17.76 4.15
CA PRO A 83 3.02 18.96 3.55
C PRO A 83 1.66 18.66 2.89
N VAL A 84 0.70 19.56 3.05
CA VAL A 84 -0.65 19.40 2.47
C VAL A 84 -0.61 19.25 0.95
N ASP A 85 0.35 19.91 0.29
CA ASP A 85 0.46 19.85 -1.17
C ASP A 85 0.85 18.46 -1.67
N ARG A 86 1.64 17.69 -0.90
CA ARG A 86 1.94 16.28 -1.22
C ARG A 86 0.68 15.41 -1.21
N ILE A 87 -0.20 15.62 -0.22
CA ILE A 87 -1.48 14.90 -0.16
C ILE A 87 -2.40 15.32 -1.32
N ARG A 88 -2.45 16.61 -1.65
CA ARG A 88 -3.24 17.12 -2.78
C ARG A 88 -2.76 16.56 -4.13
N ASP A 89 -1.45 16.44 -4.33
CA ASP A 89 -0.86 15.86 -5.54
C ASP A 89 -1.27 14.40 -5.71
N VAL A 90 -1.14 13.60 -4.63
CA VAL A 90 -1.54 12.20 -4.66
C VAL A 90 -3.04 12.06 -4.86
N SER A 91 -3.85 12.88 -4.19
CA SER A 91 -5.31 12.88 -4.39
C SER A 91 -5.68 13.12 -5.84
N ARG A 92 -5.07 14.11 -6.52
CA ARG A 92 -5.30 14.37 -7.95
C ARG A 92 -4.92 13.18 -8.83
N ASN A 93 -3.80 12.51 -8.54
CA ASN A 93 -3.32 11.38 -9.34
C ASN A 93 -4.11 10.09 -9.12
N ILE A 94 -4.64 9.88 -7.91
CA ILE A 94 -5.49 8.71 -7.60
C ILE A 94 -6.78 8.72 -8.42
N PHE A 95 -7.37 9.89 -8.70
CA PHE A 95 -8.57 10.00 -9.52
C PHE A 95 -8.34 9.81 -11.03
N GLN A 96 -7.09 9.75 -11.49
CA GLN A 96 -6.80 9.45 -12.90
C GLN A 96 -6.94 7.94 -13.17
N THR A 97 -6.98 7.54 -14.44
CA THR A 97 -6.94 6.12 -14.81
C THR A 97 -5.65 5.47 -14.31
N SER A 98 -5.72 4.20 -13.93
CA SER A 98 -4.57 3.41 -13.49
C SER A 98 -3.60 3.13 -14.64
N HIS A 99 -2.31 3.13 -14.35
CA HIS A 99 -1.28 2.98 -15.37
C HIS A 99 -1.03 1.52 -15.74
N GLU A 100 -1.02 0.61 -14.76
CA GLU A 100 -0.71 -0.82 -14.99
C GLU A 100 -1.68 -1.78 -14.27
N GLY A 101 -2.55 -1.28 -13.38
CA GLY A 101 -3.44 -2.10 -12.55
C GLY A 101 -4.93 -1.72 -12.56
N VAL A 102 -5.74 -2.51 -11.85
CA VAL A 102 -7.16 -2.16 -11.56
C VAL A 102 -7.28 -1.24 -10.35
N TRP A 103 -6.34 -1.34 -9.42
CA TRP A 103 -6.34 -0.64 -8.14
C TRP A 103 -5.11 0.25 -8.00
N LYS A 104 -5.28 1.37 -7.30
CA LYS A 104 -4.19 2.22 -6.81
C LYS A 104 -4.10 2.09 -5.31
N VAL A 105 -2.88 2.08 -4.77
CA VAL A 105 -2.64 1.96 -3.33
C VAL A 105 -1.89 3.20 -2.86
N CYS A 106 -2.38 3.82 -1.79
CA CYS A 106 -1.71 4.92 -1.11
C CYS A 106 -1.36 4.48 0.31
N VAL A 107 -0.09 4.62 0.68
CA VAL A 107 0.42 4.39 2.03
C VAL A 107 0.90 5.73 2.57
N VAL A 108 0.36 6.10 3.73
CA VAL A 108 0.76 7.30 4.48
C VAL A 108 1.30 6.81 5.81
N SER A 109 2.56 7.11 6.09
CA SER A 109 3.26 6.65 7.30
C SER A 109 3.93 7.78 8.05
#